data_AF-A0A529VT20-F1
#
_entry.id   AF-A0A529VT20-F1
#
_cell.length_a   1.000
_cell.length_b   1.000
_cell.length_c   1.000
_cell.angle_alpha   90.00
_cell.angle_beta   90.00
_cell.angle_gamma   90.00
#
_symmetry.space_group_name_H-M   'P 1'
#
loop_
_entity.id
_entity.type
_entity.pdbx_description
1 polymer ?
#
loop_
_entity_poly.entity_id
_entity_poly.type
_entity_poly.pdbx_seq_one_letter_code
_entity_poly.pdbx_strand_id
1 'polypeptide(L)'
;QLFQAANNTTVMADVDRSERGVVSGMLSLSRNLGLVTGTAVMGAVFAFAVGAKDIAAAAPAAVAHGMAMTFAVAAGLVVVAVAIAFASGRRERRSA
;
A
#
# COMPACT_ATOMS: atom_id res chain seq x y z
N GLN A 1 3.61 -3.46 14.66
CA GLN A 1 3.04 -2.28 15.37
C GLN A 1 4.09 -1.22 15.69
N LEU A 2 5.30 -1.57 16.14
CA LEU A 2 6.36 -0.57 16.44
C LEU A 2 6.66 0.38 15.27
N PHE A 3 6.75 -0.13 14.05
CA PHE A 3 6.99 0.68 12.83
C PHE A 3 5.86 1.68 12.54
N GLN A 4 4.60 1.25 12.69
CA GLN A 4 3.46 2.15 12.47
C GLN A 4 3.32 3.17 13.60
N ALA A 5 3.58 2.77 14.85
CA ALA A 5 3.58 3.69 15.98
C ALA A 5 4.65 4.76 15.81
N ALA A 6 5.89 4.38 15.48
CA ALA A 6 6.98 5.31 15.22
C ALA A 6 6.65 6.28 14.06
N ASN A 7 6.15 5.76 12.94
CA ASN A 7 5.77 6.58 11.78
C ASN A 7 4.65 7.57 12.15
N ASN A 8 3.60 7.11 12.83
CA ASN A 8 2.53 7.97 13.29
C ASN A 8 3.05 9.07 14.25
N THR A 9 3.94 8.74 15.18
CA THR A 9 4.54 9.73 16.10
C THR A 9 5.36 10.77 15.34
N THR A 10 6.12 10.37 14.32
CA THR A 10 6.87 11.32 13.48
C THR A 10 5.95 12.27 12.73
N VAL A 11 4.85 11.77 12.13
CA VAL A 11 3.87 12.64 11.43
C VAL A 11 3.18 13.60 12.41
N MET A 12 2.91 13.17 13.64
CA MET A 12 2.21 13.98 14.65
C MET A 12 3.13 14.97 15.38
N ALA A 13 4.44 14.85 15.24
CA ALA A 13 5.41 15.67 15.97
C ALA A 13 5.30 17.16 15.63
N ASP A 14 4.95 17.46 14.37
CA ASP A 14 4.89 18.82 13.82
C ASP A 14 3.45 19.36 13.67
N VAL A 15 2.47 18.67 14.27
CA VAL A 15 1.04 19.02 14.15
C VAL A 15 0.55 19.75 15.41
N ASP A 16 -0.11 20.89 15.19
CA ASP A 16 -0.76 21.69 16.23
C ASP A 16 -1.81 20.90 17.01
N ARG A 17 -1.89 21.12 18.34
CA ARG A 17 -2.75 20.31 19.22
C ARG A 17 -4.23 20.32 18.81
N SER A 18 -4.71 21.43 18.24
CA SER A 18 -6.08 21.56 17.74
C SER A 18 -6.37 20.69 16.51
N GLU A 19 -5.36 20.34 15.73
CA GLU A 19 -5.52 19.66 14.43
C GLU A 19 -5.16 18.17 14.46
N ARG A 20 -4.49 17.69 15.53
CA ARG A 20 -4.07 16.28 15.67
C ARG A 20 -5.23 15.28 15.49
N GLY A 21 -6.44 15.63 15.92
CA GLY A 21 -7.63 14.81 15.70
C GLY A 21 -7.94 14.62 14.20
N VAL A 22 -7.89 15.70 13.43
CA VAL A 22 -8.14 15.67 11.98
C VAL A 22 -7.01 14.95 11.25
N VAL A 23 -5.74 15.24 11.58
CA VAL A 23 -4.58 14.58 10.94
C VAL A 23 -4.54 13.08 11.25
N SER A 24 -4.84 12.67 12.48
CA SER A 24 -4.92 11.24 12.82
C SER A 24 -6.09 10.54 12.12
N GLY A 25 -7.24 11.23 11.97
CA GLY A 25 -8.37 10.75 11.17
C GLY A 25 -8.01 10.54 9.71
N MET A 26 -7.36 11.51 9.08
CA MET A 26 -6.88 11.40 7.69
C MET A 26 -5.87 10.27 7.50
N LEU A 27 -4.94 10.10 8.45
CA LEU A 27 -3.95 9.03 8.40
C LEU A 27 -4.59 7.64 8.50
N SER A 28 -5.56 7.47 9.41
CA SER A 28 -6.34 6.23 9.54
C SER A 28 -7.17 5.95 8.29
N LEU A 29 -7.84 6.98 7.76
CA LEU A 29 -8.64 6.87 6.55
C LEU A 29 -7.78 6.45 5.35
N SER A 30 -6.65 7.11 5.12
CA SER A 30 -5.72 6.76 4.05
C SER A 30 -5.26 5.31 4.16
N ARG A 31 -4.94 4.84 5.37
CA ARG A 31 -4.54 3.45 5.61
C ARG A 31 -5.66 2.46 5.30
N ASN A 32 -6.87 2.73 5.79
CA ASN A 32 -8.00 1.84 5.58
C ASN A 32 -8.41 1.79 4.12
N LEU A 33 -8.40 2.93 3.42
CA LEU A 33 -8.61 2.98 1.98
C LEU A 33 -7.54 2.18 1.24
N GLY A 34 -6.26 2.38 1.55
CA GLY A 34 -5.16 1.61 0.97
C GLY A 34 -5.33 0.10 1.18
N LEU A 35 -5.78 -0.33 2.35
CA LEU A 35 -6.02 -1.75 2.66
C LEU A 35 -7.20 -2.33 1.87
N VAL A 36 -8.35 -1.64 1.87
CA VAL A 36 -9.57 -2.09 1.18
C VAL A 36 -9.33 -2.11 -0.33
N THR A 37 -8.82 -1.02 -0.89
CA THR A 37 -8.51 -0.91 -2.32
C THR A 37 -7.43 -1.91 -2.71
N GLY A 38 -6.36 -2.03 -1.93
CA GLY A 38 -5.30 -3.00 -2.20
C GLY A 38 -5.81 -4.44 -2.24
N THR A 39 -6.64 -4.83 -1.26
CA THR A 39 -7.24 -6.18 -1.23
C THR A 39 -8.08 -6.44 -2.47
N ALA A 40 -8.95 -5.49 -2.86
CA ALA A 40 -9.79 -5.61 -4.05
C ALA A 40 -8.95 -5.72 -5.34
N VAL A 41 -7.94 -4.86 -5.51
CA VAL A 41 -7.07 -4.85 -6.69
C VAL A 41 -6.26 -6.14 -6.77
N MET A 42 -5.67 -6.61 -5.67
CA MET A 42 -4.87 -7.85 -5.67
C MET A 42 -5.73 -9.06 -6.02
N GLY A 43 -6.98 -9.13 -5.53
CA GLY A 43 -7.94 -10.16 -5.91
C GLY A 43 -8.29 -10.12 -7.40
N ALA A 44 -8.50 -8.92 -7.95
CA ALA A 44 -8.78 -8.73 -9.37
C ALA A 44 -7.58 -9.11 -10.27
N VAL A 45 -6.37 -8.71 -9.90
CA VAL A 45 -5.13 -9.08 -10.61
C VAL A 45 -4.94 -10.60 -10.61
N PHE A 46 -5.14 -11.24 -9.46
CA PHE A 46 -5.05 -12.69 -9.35
C PHE A 46 -6.07 -13.39 -10.26
N ALA A 47 -7.36 -13.01 -10.17
CA ALA A 47 -8.42 -13.60 -10.96
C ALA A 47 -8.17 -13.42 -12.47
N PHE A 48 -7.71 -12.24 -12.88
CA PHE A 48 -7.32 -11.95 -14.25
C PHE A 48 -6.15 -12.82 -14.72
N ALA A 49 -5.10 -12.95 -13.90
CA ALA A 49 -3.90 -13.69 -14.25
C ALA A 49 -4.09 -15.23 -14.26
N VAL A 50 -5.00 -15.77 -13.44
CA VAL A 50 -5.36 -17.20 -13.49
C VAL A 50 -6.11 -17.52 -14.79
N GLY A 51 -6.93 -16.59 -15.31
CA GLY A 51 -7.58 -16.71 -16.63
C GLY A 51 -8.61 -17.85 -16.76
N ALA A 52 -8.94 -18.55 -15.68
CA ALA A 52 -9.90 -19.64 -15.67
C ALA A 52 -11.33 -19.12 -15.43
N LYS A 53 -12.31 -19.59 -16.23
CA LYS A 53 -13.74 -19.33 -15.99
C LYS A 53 -14.21 -19.87 -14.64
N ASP A 54 -13.58 -20.94 -14.16
CA ASP A 54 -13.77 -21.50 -12.84
C ASP A 54 -12.41 -21.63 -12.15
N ILE A 55 -12.18 -20.80 -11.12
CA ILE A 55 -10.94 -20.77 -10.34
C ILE A 55 -10.78 -22.08 -9.55
N ALA A 56 -11.87 -22.73 -9.13
CA ALA A 56 -11.81 -23.99 -8.40
C ALA A 56 -11.32 -25.16 -9.26
N ALA A 57 -11.48 -25.05 -10.58
CA ALA A 57 -10.99 -26.02 -11.56
C ALA A 57 -9.65 -25.61 -12.20
N ALA A 58 -9.03 -24.51 -11.76
CA ALA A 58 -7.80 -24.00 -12.35
C ALA A 58 -6.64 -24.99 -12.16
N ALA A 59 -5.85 -25.20 -13.22
CA ALA A 59 -4.64 -26.00 -13.12
C ALA A 59 -3.68 -25.38 -12.09
N PRO A 60 -2.95 -26.19 -11.29
CA PRO A 60 -2.02 -25.68 -10.28
C PRO A 60 -1.00 -24.67 -10.83
N ALA A 61 -0.55 -24.87 -12.08
CA ALA A 61 0.35 -23.95 -12.77
C ALA A 61 -0.27 -22.56 -13.01
N ALA A 62 -1.57 -22.47 -13.30
CA ALA A 62 -2.28 -21.21 -13.50
C ALA A 62 -2.42 -20.45 -12.17
N VAL A 63 -2.70 -21.15 -11.06
CA VAL A 63 -2.73 -20.57 -9.71
C VAL A 63 -1.36 -20.03 -9.31
N ALA A 64 -0.29 -20.79 -9.57
CA ALA A 64 1.08 -20.36 -9.32
C ALA A 64 1.44 -19.10 -10.12
N HIS A 65 1.05 -19.05 -11.40
CA HIS A 65 1.25 -17.88 -12.24
C HIS A 65 0.46 -16.66 -11.73
N GLY A 66 -0.82 -16.84 -11.38
CA GLY A 66 -1.65 -15.79 -10.82
C GLY A 66 -1.06 -15.20 -9.53
N MET A 67 -0.57 -16.06 -8.64
CA MET A 67 0.08 -15.63 -7.40
C MET A 67 1.38 -14.86 -7.67
N ALA A 68 2.22 -15.34 -8.59
CA ALA A 68 3.45 -14.67 -8.98
C ALA A 68 3.18 -13.28 -9.57
N MET A 69 2.16 -13.14 -10.42
CA MET A 69 1.74 -11.85 -10.99
C MET A 69 1.26 -10.88 -9.91
N THR A 70 0.42 -11.33 -8.97
CA THR A 70 -0.05 -10.50 -7.85
C THR A 70 1.12 -9.99 -7.00
N PHE A 71 2.09 -10.86 -6.67
CA PHE A 71 3.28 -10.45 -5.93
C PHE A 71 4.19 -9.51 -6.73
N ALA A 72 4.33 -9.71 -8.04
CA ALA A 72 5.09 -8.81 -8.90
C ALA A 72 4.49 -7.40 -8.91
N VAL A 73 3.16 -7.30 -9.01
CA VAL A 73 2.45 -6.01 -8.92
C VAL A 73 2.65 -5.39 -7.54
N ALA A 74 2.49 -6.16 -6.45
CA ALA A 74 2.71 -5.67 -5.09
C ALA A 74 4.15 -5.16 -4.90
N ALA A 75 5.16 -5.88 -5.40
CA ALA A 75 6.55 -5.46 -5.38
C ALA A 75 6.76 -4.15 -6.15
N GLY A 76 6.15 -4.00 -7.34
CA GLY A 76 6.17 -2.76 -8.10
C GLY A 76 5.58 -1.57 -7.33
N LEU A 77 4.44 -1.76 -6.66
CA LEU A 77 3.82 -0.73 -5.81
C LEU A 77 4.72 -0.34 -4.63
N VAL A 78 5.40 -1.30 -4.00
CA VAL A 78 6.38 -1.03 -2.94
C VAL A 78 7.54 -0.19 -3.47
N VAL A 79 8.08 -0.52 -4.65
CA VAL A 79 9.15 0.27 -5.28
C VAL A 79 8.69 1.70 -5.56
N VAL A 80 7.47 1.89 -6.08
CA VAL A 80 6.89 3.23 -6.29
C VAL A 80 6.75 4.00 -4.97
N ALA A 81 6.25 3.36 -3.91
CA ALA A 81 6.11 3.98 -2.60
C ALA A 81 7.47 4.43 -2.02
N VAL A 82 8.49 3.59 -2.16
CA VAL A 82 9.87 3.91 -1.77
C VAL A 82 10.42 5.09 -2.59
N ALA A 83 10.20 5.10 -3.90
CA ALA A 83 10.64 6.20 -4.76
C ALA A 83 9.98 7.53 -4.37
N ILE A 84 8.68 7.53 -4.05
CA ILE A 84 7.95 8.70 -3.55
C ILE A 84 8.55 9.19 -2.21
N ALA A 85 8.79 8.27 -1.26
CA ALA A 85 9.37 8.61 0.04
C ALA A 85 10.77 9.23 -0.07
N PHE A 86 11.61 8.72 -0.98
CA PHE A 86 12.91 9.34 -1.26
C PHE A 86 12.78 10.69 -1.97
N ALA A 87 11.82 10.85 -2.88
CA ALA A 87 11.59 12.11 -3.58
C ALA A 87 11.07 13.22 -2.65
N SER A 88 10.17 12.90 -1.71
CA SER A 88 9.66 13.86 -0.73
C SER A 88 10.76 14.29 0.25
N GLY A 89 11.53 13.35 0.79
CA GLY A 89 12.65 13.68 1.70
C GLY A 89 13.75 14.53 1.06
N ARG A 90 13.97 14.40 -0.26
CA ARG A 90 14.90 15.27 -1.00
C ARG A 90 14.37 16.69 -1.20
N ARG A 91 13.04 16.87 -1.32
CA ARG A 91 12.45 18.21 -1.47
C ARG A 91 12.55 19.00 -0.19
N GLU A 92 12.28 18.37 0.94
CA GLU A 92 12.36 19.00 2.26
C GLU A 92 13.77 19.47 2.58
N ARG A 93 14.78 18.63 2.32
CA ARG A 93 16.21 18.99 2.49
C ARG A 93 16.72 20.08 1.54
N ARG A 94 15.99 20.40 0.48
CA ARG A 94 16.38 21.42 -0.51
C ARG A 94 15.70 22.76 -0.26
N SER A 95 14.66 22.77 0.59
CA SER A 95 13.92 23.97 1.00
C SER A 95 14.35 24.50 2.38
N ALA A 96 15.19 23.74 3.11
CA ALA A 96 15.86 24.14 4.35
C ALA A 96 17.30 24.61 4.05
#